data_AF-A0A699YR62-F1
#
_entry.id   AF-A0A699YR62-F1
#
_cell.length_a   1.000
_cell.length_b   1.000
_cell.length_c   1.000
_cell.angle_alpha   90.00
_cell.angle_beta   90.00
_cell.angle_gamma   90.00
#
_symmetry.space_group_name_H-M   'P 1'
#
loop_
_entity.id
_entity.type
_entity.pdbx_description
1 polymer ?
#
loop_
_entity_poly.entity_id
_entity_poly.type
_entity_poly.pdbx_seq_one_letter_code
_entity_poly.pdbx_strand_id
1 'polypeptide(L)'
;MDTLSRLSHDADSDVAQAAILGLGILGAGTNNARLAGLLRNLASYYYKEPGCLFLVRLAQGLVHMGKGLISISPYHTDRQLLSGMALSGVLAVLWSGLDIKTQLGGKHHYLLYCLATAMHPRMLMTLDEEGRMLAVSCRVGQAVDTVAQAGKPKTITGFQTHNTPVLMSAGERAELGTDKYLP
;
A
#
# COMPACT_ATOMS: atom_id res chain seq x y z
N MET A 1 3.71 -9.51 10.19
CA MET A 1 2.40 -9.13 10.77
C MET A 1 2.25 -9.70 12.18
N ASP A 2 2.43 -11.00 12.39
CA ASP A 2 2.18 -11.63 13.69
C ASP A 2 3.13 -11.16 14.81
N THR A 3 4.38 -10.85 14.48
CA THR A 3 5.34 -10.26 15.43
C THR A 3 4.92 -8.87 15.89
N LEU A 4 4.61 -7.97 14.94
CA LEU A 4 4.12 -6.62 15.22
C LEU A 4 2.78 -6.62 16.00
N SER A 5 1.92 -7.60 15.74
CA SER A 5 0.67 -7.79 16.49
C SER A 5 0.89 -8.12 17.97
N ARG A 6 2.00 -8.78 18.30
CA ARG A 6 2.35 -9.06 19.70
C ARG A 6 2.94 -7.81 20.36
N LEU A 7 3.81 -7.11 19.64
CA LEU A 7 4.42 -5.85 20.10
C LEU A 7 3.41 -4.72 20.28
N SER A 8 2.29 -4.72 19.56
CA SER A 8 1.22 -3.73 19.73
C SER A 8 0.43 -3.88 21.04
N HIS A 9 0.67 -4.94 21.82
CA HIS A 9 0.08 -5.16 23.14
C HIS A 9 1.15 -5.10 24.26
N ASP A 10 2.34 -4.59 23.95
CA ASP A 10 3.40 -4.45 24.95
C ASP A 10 3.00 -3.44 26.03
N ALA A 11 3.56 -3.61 27.23
CA ALA A 11 3.34 -2.72 28.36
C ALA A 11 4.01 -1.35 28.15
N ASP A 12 5.08 -1.31 27.35
CA ASP A 12 5.71 -0.05 26.96
C ASP A 12 4.90 0.66 25.86
N SER A 13 4.37 1.82 26.22
CA SER A 13 3.62 2.70 25.32
C SER A 13 4.42 3.07 24.05
N ASP A 14 5.74 3.27 24.14
CA ASP A 14 6.53 3.72 23.00
C ASP A 14 6.72 2.60 21.97
N VAL A 15 6.95 1.37 22.45
CA VAL A 15 7.02 0.17 21.60
C VAL A 15 5.68 -0.13 20.94
N ALA A 16 4.58 -0.03 21.70
CA ALA A 16 3.25 -0.27 21.17
C ALA A 16 2.88 0.75 20.07
N GLN A 17 3.19 2.04 20.27
CA GLN A 17 2.95 3.09 19.29
C GLN A 17 3.75 2.89 18.00
N ALA A 18 5.04 2.54 18.10
CA ALA A 18 5.88 2.24 16.94
C ALA A 18 5.38 0.99 16.18
N ALA A 19 4.94 -0.05 16.90
CA ALA A 19 4.37 -1.24 16.31
C ALA A 19 3.06 -0.93 15.54
N ILE A 20 2.19 -0.07 16.08
CA ILE A 20 0.94 0.36 15.43
C ILE A 20 1.24 1.15 14.15
N LEU A 21 2.19 2.10 14.20
CA LEU A 21 2.62 2.85 13.03
C LEU A 21 3.17 1.92 11.93
N GLY A 22 4.03 0.97 12.33
CA GLY A 22 4.59 -0.05 11.43
C GLY A 22 3.51 -0.93 10.79
N LEU A 23 2.48 -1.32 11.54
CA LEU A 23 1.32 -2.05 11.01
C LEU A 23 0.55 -1.22 9.97
N GLY A 24 0.38 0.07 10.21
CA GLY A 24 -0.26 1.00 9.27
C GLY A 24 0.51 1.13 7.95
N ILE A 25 1.83 1.32 8.02
CA ILE A 25 2.69 1.43 6.83
C ILE A 25 2.74 0.09 6.06
N LEU A 26 2.88 -1.04 6.76
CA LEU A 26 2.88 -2.37 6.15
C LEU A 26 1.59 -2.65 5.38
N GLY A 27 0.46 -2.22 5.94
CA GLY A 27 -0.86 -2.43 5.35
C GLY A 27 -1.30 -1.37 4.36
N ALA A 28 -0.50 -0.34 4.11
CA ALA A 28 -0.94 0.85 3.39
C ALA A 28 -1.47 0.50 1.99
N GLY A 29 -2.73 0.81 1.73
CA GLY A 29 -3.37 0.55 0.43
C GLY A 29 -3.66 -0.92 0.11
N THR A 30 -3.38 -1.85 1.03
CA THR A 30 -3.61 -3.29 0.77
C THR A 30 -5.05 -3.72 1.02
N ASN A 31 -5.82 -2.94 1.79
CA ASN A 31 -7.18 -3.25 2.20
C ASN A 31 -7.33 -4.67 2.80
N ASN A 32 -6.32 -5.14 3.53
CA ASN A 32 -6.31 -6.49 4.10
C ASN A 32 -7.29 -6.59 5.28
N ALA A 33 -8.33 -7.42 5.14
CA ALA A 33 -9.37 -7.63 6.14
C ALA A 33 -8.83 -8.10 7.50
N ARG A 34 -7.79 -8.95 7.53
CA ARG A 34 -7.19 -9.44 8.78
C ARG A 34 -6.54 -8.31 9.57
N LEU A 35 -5.83 -7.42 8.87
CA LEU A 35 -5.16 -6.27 9.48
C LEU A 35 -6.18 -5.21 9.94
N ALA A 36 -7.19 -4.93 9.12
CA ALA A 36 -8.27 -4.03 9.49
C ALA A 36 -9.02 -4.50 10.73
N GLY A 37 -9.32 -5.81 10.84
CA GLY A 37 -9.93 -6.40 12.02
C GLY A 37 -9.07 -6.26 13.28
N LEU A 38 -7.77 -6.51 13.16
CA LEU A 38 -6.80 -6.34 14.25
C LEU A 38 -6.74 -4.88 14.72
N LEU A 39 -6.61 -3.92 13.80
CA LEU A 39 -6.59 -2.50 14.14
C LEU A 39 -7.90 -2.03 14.78
N ARG A 40 -9.04 -2.63 14.42
CA ARG A 40 -10.33 -2.32 15.06
C ARG A 40 -10.38 -2.81 16.51
N ASN A 41 -9.81 -3.97 16.79
CA ASN A 41 -9.69 -4.47 18.16
C ASN A 41 -8.74 -3.59 19.00
N LEU A 42 -7.60 -3.16 18.42
CA LEU A 42 -6.68 -2.23 19.08
C LEU A 42 -7.32 -0.87 19.37
N ALA A 43 -8.20 -0.38 18.50
CA ALA A 43 -8.90 0.88 18.71
C ALA A 43 -9.84 0.81 19.93
N SER A 44 -10.51 -0.33 20.13
CA SER A 44 -11.34 -0.57 21.30
C SER A 44 -10.51 -0.73 22.58
N TYR A 45 -9.33 -1.34 22.49
CA TYR A 45 -8.42 -1.52 23.62
C TYR A 45 -7.82 -0.19 24.11
N TYR A 46 -7.27 0.62 23.20
CA TYR A 46 -6.65 1.91 23.51
C TYR A 46 -7.64 3.10 23.56
N TYR A 47 -8.94 2.85 23.72
CA TYR A 47 -9.96 3.91 23.72
C TYR A 47 -9.71 5.01 24.78
N LYS A 48 -9.10 4.65 25.92
CA LYS A 48 -8.82 5.58 27.03
C LYS A 48 -7.57 6.44 26.80
N GLU A 49 -6.66 6.04 25.91
CA GLU A 49 -5.41 6.76 25.66
C GLU A 49 -5.47 7.49 24.31
N PRO A 50 -5.60 8.84 24.32
CA PRO A 50 -5.83 9.59 23.08
C PRO A 50 -4.65 9.53 22.10
N GLY A 51 -3.41 9.45 22.58
CA GLY A 51 -2.21 9.35 21.75
C GLY A 51 -2.14 8.04 20.96
N CYS A 52 -2.34 6.91 21.64
CA CYS A 52 -2.39 5.59 21.00
C CYS A 52 -3.59 5.47 20.06
N LEU A 53 -4.76 6.00 20.45
CA LEU A 53 -5.96 6.00 19.62
C LEU A 53 -5.77 6.78 18.32
N PHE A 54 -5.07 7.92 18.36
CA PHE A 54 -4.74 8.71 17.17
C PHE A 54 -3.93 7.87 16.15
N LEU A 55 -2.90 7.17 16.62
CA LEU A 55 -2.06 6.33 15.75
C LEU A 55 -2.82 5.13 15.20
N VAL A 56 -3.68 4.48 15.99
CA VAL A 56 -4.51 3.37 15.49
C VAL A 56 -5.44 3.85 14.38
N ARG A 57 -6.06 5.02 14.54
CA ARG A 57 -6.91 5.62 13.49
C ARG A 57 -6.11 5.99 12.24
N LEU A 58 -4.91 6.53 12.43
CA LEU A 58 -4.00 6.81 11.32
C LEU A 58 -3.64 5.53 10.56
N ALA A 59 -3.27 4.47 11.27
CA ALA A 59 -2.98 3.16 10.68
C ALA A 59 -4.21 2.59 9.93
N GLN A 60 -5.42 2.73 10.47
CA GLN A 60 -6.66 2.34 9.78
C GLN A 60 -6.87 3.13 8.48
N GLY A 61 -6.62 4.45 8.52
CA GLY A 61 -6.68 5.31 7.33
C GLY A 61 -5.68 4.90 6.26
N LEU A 62 -4.44 4.56 6.66
CA LEU A 62 -3.42 4.06 5.73
C LEU A 62 -3.82 2.73 5.09
N VAL A 63 -4.39 1.78 5.86
CA VAL A 63 -4.83 0.48 5.33
C VAL A 63 -5.90 0.63 4.25
N HIS A 64 -6.83 1.57 4.42
CA HIS A 64 -7.91 1.83 3.48
C HIS A 64 -7.63 3.02 2.54
N MET A 65 -6.37 3.40 2.38
CA MET A 65 -5.96 4.53 1.55
C MET A 65 -6.50 4.40 0.12
N GLY A 66 -7.23 5.41 -0.34
CA GLY A 66 -7.90 5.38 -1.65
C GLY A 66 -8.88 4.20 -1.82
N LYS A 67 -9.50 3.70 -0.74
CA LYS A 67 -10.30 2.44 -0.72
C LYS A 67 -9.49 1.19 -1.12
N GLY A 68 -8.17 1.23 -1.00
CA GLY A 68 -7.25 0.20 -1.47
C GLY A 68 -6.74 0.42 -2.89
N LEU A 69 -7.11 1.53 -3.55
CA LEU A 69 -6.66 1.86 -4.91
C LEU A 69 -5.27 2.49 -4.95
N ILE A 70 -4.79 3.04 -3.83
CA ILE A 70 -3.50 3.73 -3.74
C ILE A 70 -2.64 2.98 -2.75
N SER A 71 -1.41 2.67 -3.11
CA SER A 71 -0.40 2.05 -2.24
C SER A 71 0.80 2.98 -2.03
N ILE A 72 1.56 2.72 -0.96
CA ILE A 72 2.83 3.40 -0.69
C ILE A 72 3.95 2.48 -1.14
N SER A 73 4.77 2.92 -2.08
CA SER A 73 6.02 2.22 -2.39
C SER A 73 7.05 3.19 -2.96
N PRO A 74 8.32 3.12 -2.52
CA PRO A 74 9.38 3.97 -3.04
C PRO A 74 9.93 3.51 -4.39
N TYR A 75 9.49 2.33 -4.85
CA TYR A 75 9.91 1.76 -6.11
C TYR A 75 9.00 2.21 -7.25
N HIS A 76 9.62 2.52 -8.37
CA HIS A 76 9.01 2.93 -9.63
C HIS A 76 9.38 1.92 -10.74
N THR A 77 8.54 1.80 -11.77
CA THR A 77 8.76 0.91 -12.92
C THR A 77 8.98 -0.57 -12.54
N ASP A 78 7.91 -1.28 -12.22
CA ASP A 78 7.92 -2.73 -11.94
C ASP A 78 9.05 -3.17 -10.97
N ARG A 79 9.29 -2.34 -9.94
CA ARG A 79 10.31 -2.53 -8.89
C ARG A 79 11.77 -2.43 -9.33
N GLN A 80 12.04 -1.93 -10.53
CA GLN A 80 13.40 -1.81 -11.07
C GLN A 80 14.13 -0.54 -10.61
N LEU A 81 13.41 0.58 -10.45
CA LEU A 81 14.01 1.87 -10.11
C LEU A 81 13.56 2.33 -8.74
N LEU A 82 14.50 2.75 -7.91
CA LEU A 82 14.20 3.37 -6.62
C LEU A 82 14.09 4.89 -6.81
N SER A 83 12.92 5.47 -6.53
CA SER A 83 12.76 6.92 -6.55
C SER A 83 13.30 7.51 -5.25
N GLY A 84 14.35 8.33 -5.34
CA GLY A 84 14.94 8.99 -4.19
C GLY A 84 13.96 9.91 -3.43
N MET A 85 13.03 10.53 -4.15
CA MET A 85 12.00 11.40 -3.56
C MET A 85 10.98 10.61 -2.74
N ALA A 86 10.46 9.52 -3.31
CA ALA A 86 9.49 8.68 -2.62
C ALA A 86 10.13 7.99 -1.39
N LEU A 87 11.40 7.57 -1.52
CA LEU A 87 12.17 7.04 -0.39
C LEU A 87 12.34 8.10 0.71
N SER A 88 12.75 9.32 0.35
CA SER A 88 12.93 10.42 1.30
C SER A 88 11.64 10.72 2.07
N GLY A 89 10.49 10.72 1.39
CA GLY A 89 9.18 10.95 2.02
C GLY A 89 8.81 9.87 3.04
N VAL A 90 9.07 8.59 2.73
CA VAL A 90 8.85 7.48 3.68
C VAL A 90 9.83 7.56 4.85
N LEU A 91 11.12 7.82 4.58
CA LEU A 91 12.14 7.96 5.62
C LEU A 91 11.86 9.13 6.57
N ALA A 92 11.32 10.24 6.08
CA ALA A 92 10.95 11.37 6.91
C ALA A 92 9.88 10.99 7.96
N VAL A 93 8.89 10.19 7.57
CA VAL A 93 7.85 9.71 8.50
C VAL A 93 8.39 8.65 9.45
N LEU A 94 9.27 7.75 8.98
CA LEU A 94 9.92 6.77 9.86
C LEU A 94 10.82 7.44 10.90
N TRP A 95 11.57 8.47 10.50
CA TRP A 95 12.40 9.25 11.42
C TRP A 95 11.56 9.99 12.45
N SER A 96 10.45 10.59 12.02
CA SER A 96 9.47 11.19 12.93
C SER A 96 8.79 10.16 13.84
N GLY A 97 8.81 8.88 13.46
CA GLY A 97 8.25 7.77 14.24
C GLY A 97 9.16 7.30 15.39
N LEU A 98 10.38 7.84 15.52
CA LEU A 98 11.24 7.56 16.67
C LEU A 98 10.80 8.32 17.92
N ASP A 99 10.21 9.51 17.76
CA ASP A 99 9.62 10.28 18.86
C ASP A 99 8.17 10.66 18.53
N ILE A 100 7.30 9.66 18.62
CA ILE A 100 5.89 9.77 18.23
C ILE A 100 5.15 10.77 19.12
N LYS A 101 5.46 10.82 20.41
CA LYS A 101 4.77 11.66 21.39
C LYS A 101 4.98 13.15 21.10
N THR A 102 6.19 13.57 20.76
CA THR A 102 6.48 15.00 20.55
C THR A 102 6.24 15.46 19.11
N GLN A 103 6.50 14.61 18.11
CA GLN A 103 6.40 14.99 16.70
C GLN A 103 5.01 14.72 16.13
N LEU A 104 4.61 13.45 16.08
CA LEU A 104 3.36 12.98 15.48
C LEU A 104 2.12 13.28 16.34
N GLY A 105 2.24 13.22 17.67
CA GLY A 105 1.18 13.61 18.60
C GLY A 105 1.17 15.10 18.93
N GLY A 106 2.27 15.81 18.66
CA GLY A 106 2.48 17.20 19.05
C GLY A 106 2.25 18.21 17.93
N LYS A 107 3.29 18.97 17.56
CA LYS A 107 3.19 20.14 16.66
C LYS A 107 3.38 19.80 15.17
N HIS A 108 3.91 18.62 14.85
CA HIS A 108 4.44 18.31 13.52
C HIS A 108 3.62 17.27 12.77
N HIS A 109 2.29 17.33 12.85
CA HIS A 109 1.39 16.38 12.17
C HIS A 109 1.52 16.43 10.65
N TYR A 110 1.96 17.58 10.10
CA TYR A 110 2.12 17.77 8.66
C TYR A 110 3.19 16.88 8.04
N LEU A 111 4.11 16.30 8.83
CA LEU A 111 5.12 15.37 8.35
C LEU A 111 4.49 14.12 7.71
N LEU A 112 3.25 13.78 8.08
CA LEU A 112 2.49 12.72 7.43
C LEU A 112 2.22 12.99 5.95
N TYR A 113 2.13 14.25 5.53
CA TYR A 113 1.96 14.60 4.12
C TYR A 113 3.18 14.25 3.27
N CYS A 114 4.36 14.07 3.87
CA CYS A 114 5.52 13.57 3.14
C CYS A 114 5.28 12.19 2.51
N LEU A 115 4.36 11.38 3.06
CA LEU A 115 3.95 10.11 2.45
C LEU A 115 3.31 10.28 1.08
N ALA A 116 2.73 11.44 0.76
CA ALA A 116 2.11 11.71 -0.53
C ALA A 116 3.09 11.52 -1.70
N THR A 117 4.38 11.77 -1.47
CA THR A 117 5.44 11.58 -2.48
C THR A 117 5.65 10.12 -2.90
N ALA A 118 5.22 9.17 -2.07
CA ALA A 118 5.34 7.73 -2.29
C ALA A 118 3.99 7.05 -2.63
N MET A 119 2.91 7.83 -2.70
CA MET A 119 1.59 7.35 -3.08
C MET A 119 1.52 7.12 -4.60
N HIS A 120 1.17 5.91 -5.01
CA HIS A 120 0.94 5.57 -6.42
C HIS A 120 -0.35 4.74 -6.56
N PRO A 121 -1.10 4.91 -7.67
CA PRO A 121 -2.29 4.11 -7.94
C PRO A 121 -1.90 2.68 -8.32
N ARG A 122 -2.69 1.71 -7.83
CA ARG A 122 -2.54 0.26 -8.06
C ARG A 122 -3.59 -0.32 -9.02
N MET A 123 -4.52 0.53 -9.45
CA MET A 123 -5.61 0.16 -10.37
C MET A 123 -5.17 0.32 -11.82
N LEU A 124 -5.39 -0.72 -12.64
CA LEU A 124 -5.29 -0.62 -14.09
C LEU A 124 -6.64 -0.14 -14.66
N MET A 125 -6.61 1.00 -15.34
CA MET A 125 -7.73 1.55 -16.09
C MET A 125 -7.32 1.76 -17.54
N THR A 126 -8.19 1.38 -18.47
CA THR A 126 -8.04 1.63 -19.90
C THR A 126 -8.99 2.75 -20.31
N LEU A 127 -8.46 3.72 -21.06
CA LEU A 127 -9.18 4.89 -21.51
C LEU A 127 -9.19 4.91 -23.04
N ASP A 128 -10.29 5.39 -23.60
CA ASP A 128 -10.43 5.73 -25.03
C ASP A 128 -9.74 7.08 -25.34
N GLU A 129 -9.58 7.44 -26.61
CA GLU A 129 -8.98 8.72 -27.04
C GLU A 129 -9.75 9.94 -26.49
N GLU A 130 -11.05 9.78 -26.27
CA GLU A 130 -11.93 10.79 -25.66
C GLU A 130 -11.91 10.77 -24.11
N GLY A 131 -11.06 9.95 -23.48
CA GLY A 131 -10.94 9.85 -22.03
C GLY A 131 -12.09 9.09 -21.35
N ARG A 132 -12.92 8.37 -22.12
CA ARG A 132 -13.97 7.49 -21.59
C ARG A 132 -13.38 6.16 -21.15
N MET A 133 -13.95 5.56 -20.09
CA MET A 133 -13.51 4.23 -19.65
C MET A 133 -13.92 3.17 -20.66
N LEU A 134 -12.94 2.41 -21.14
CA LEU A 134 -13.15 1.29 -22.06
C LEU A 134 -12.93 -0.01 -21.28
N ALA A 135 -13.89 -0.94 -21.30
CA ALA A 135 -13.72 -2.26 -20.70
C ALA A 135 -12.94 -3.17 -21.65
N VAL A 136 -11.66 -3.40 -21.34
CA VAL A 136 -10.76 -4.27 -22.11
C VAL A 136 -10.40 -5.49 -21.28
N SER A 137 -10.33 -6.65 -21.93
CA SER A 137 -9.89 -7.87 -21.27
C SER A 137 -8.40 -7.82 -20.98
N CYS A 138 -8.06 -7.95 -19.69
CA CYS A 138 -6.70 -7.95 -19.17
C CYS A 138 -6.42 -9.29 -18.47
N ARG A 139 -5.22 -9.81 -18.66
CA ARG A 139 -4.70 -10.99 -17.96
C ARG A 139 -3.88 -10.51 -16.77
N VAL A 140 -4.33 -10.83 -15.56
CA VAL A 140 -3.62 -10.48 -14.33
C VAL A 140 -3.08 -11.74 -13.69
N GLY A 141 -1.80 -11.74 -13.33
CA GLY A 141 -1.17 -12.87 -12.65
C GLY A 141 0.16 -12.48 -12.02
N GLN A 142 0.91 -13.45 -11.50
CA GLN A 142 2.16 -13.19 -10.80
C GLN A 142 3.26 -12.75 -11.78
N ALA A 143 3.93 -11.64 -11.46
CA ALA A 143 5.03 -11.10 -12.26
C ALA A 143 6.25 -12.05 -12.22
N VAL A 144 6.77 -12.40 -13.39
CA VAL A 144 7.96 -13.25 -13.58
C VAL A 144 8.76 -12.69 -14.76
N ASP A 145 10.09 -12.74 -14.67
CA ASP A 145 10.98 -12.04 -15.61
C ASP A 145 10.82 -12.52 -17.06
N THR A 146 10.88 -13.84 -17.28
CA THR A 146 10.48 -14.46 -18.54
C THR A 146 9.94 -15.86 -18.31
N VAL A 147 8.76 -16.12 -18.85
CA VAL A 147 8.13 -17.45 -18.90
C VAL A 147 7.61 -17.68 -20.32
N ALA A 148 7.33 -18.95 -20.64
CA ALA A 148 6.87 -19.44 -21.94
C ALA A 148 7.98 -19.72 -22.97
N GLN A 149 7.54 -20.27 -24.10
CA GLN A 149 8.37 -20.85 -25.16
C GLN A 149 9.21 -19.77 -25.86
N ALA A 150 10.43 -20.13 -26.28
CA ALA A 150 11.30 -19.25 -27.04
C ALA A 150 10.56 -18.68 -28.27
N GLY A 151 10.47 -17.35 -28.36
CA GLY A 151 9.79 -16.63 -29.45
C GLY A 151 8.57 -15.79 -29.02
N LYS A 152 7.94 -16.10 -27.87
CA LYS A 152 6.93 -15.22 -27.24
C LYS A 152 7.13 -15.19 -25.72
N PRO A 153 8.14 -14.46 -25.22
CA PRO A 153 8.33 -14.31 -23.78
C PRO A 153 7.10 -13.63 -23.18
N LYS A 154 6.53 -14.24 -22.14
CA LYS A 154 5.50 -13.64 -21.30
C LYS A 154 6.10 -13.25 -19.96
N THR A 155 5.55 -12.21 -19.34
CA THR A 155 6.02 -11.73 -18.03
C THR A 155 5.09 -12.11 -16.88
N ILE A 156 4.08 -12.95 -17.14
CA ILE A 156 3.05 -13.34 -16.18
C ILE A 156 2.90 -14.86 -16.10
N THR A 157 2.81 -15.39 -14.88
CA THR A 157 2.37 -16.77 -14.60
C THR A 157 1.00 -16.82 -13.88
N GLY A 158 0.28 -17.93 -14.04
CA GLY A 158 -0.97 -18.18 -13.30
C GLY A 158 -2.07 -17.15 -13.55
N PHE A 159 -2.22 -16.67 -14.80
CA PHE A 159 -3.09 -15.54 -15.10
C PHE A 159 -4.58 -15.87 -15.02
N GLN A 160 -5.36 -14.91 -14.53
CA GLN A 160 -6.82 -14.86 -14.64
C GLN A 160 -7.22 -13.73 -15.59
N THR A 161 -8.26 -13.96 -16.39
CA THR A 161 -8.77 -12.93 -17.30
C THR A 161 -9.84 -12.11 -16.58
N HIS A 162 -9.62 -10.81 -16.48
CA HIS A 162 -10.52 -9.82 -15.90
C HIS A 162 -10.80 -8.72 -16.92
N ASN A 163 -11.90 -7.98 -16.77
CA ASN A 163 -12.15 -6.77 -17.56
C ASN A 163 -11.80 -5.53 -16.73
N THR A 164 -11.19 -4.53 -17.35
CA THR A 164 -10.88 -3.25 -16.68
C THR A 164 -12.14 -2.51 -16.23
N PRO A 165 -12.10 -1.80 -15.07
CA PRO A 165 -10.93 -1.58 -14.20
C PRO A 165 -10.59 -2.76 -13.28
N VAL A 166 -9.30 -3.05 -13.13
CA VAL A 166 -8.81 -4.14 -12.25
C VAL A 166 -7.86 -3.61 -11.20
N LEU A 167 -8.02 -4.06 -9.96
CA LEU A 167 -7.07 -3.83 -8.88
C LEU A 167 -5.99 -4.92 -8.92
N MET A 168 -4.73 -4.56 -9.17
CA MET A 168 -3.64 -5.54 -9.20
C MET A 168 -3.20 -5.93 -7.80
N SER A 169 -2.87 -7.20 -7.56
CA SER A 169 -2.08 -7.80 -6.45
C SER A 169 -0.79 -7.07 -6.05
N ALA A 170 -0.25 -7.28 -4.84
CA ALA A 170 1.16 -6.98 -4.60
C ALA A 170 2.01 -8.03 -5.34
N GLY A 171 2.79 -7.61 -6.34
CA GLY A 171 3.59 -8.53 -7.16
C GLY A 171 2.81 -9.22 -8.28
N GLU A 172 1.56 -8.79 -8.51
CA GLU A 172 0.86 -9.11 -9.75
C GLU A 172 1.20 -8.09 -10.82
N ARG A 173 1.17 -8.56 -12.07
CA ARG A 173 1.31 -7.78 -13.28
C ARG A 173 0.11 -8.04 -14.17
N ALA A 174 -0.28 -7.03 -14.93
CA ALA A 174 -1.36 -7.11 -15.89
C ALA A 174 -0.81 -6.96 -17.32
N GLU A 175 -1.26 -7.82 -18.23
CA GLU A 175 -1.02 -7.73 -19.66
C GLU A 175 -2.37 -7.64 -20.39
N LEU A 176 -2.43 -6.87 -21.48
CA LEU A 176 -3.64 -6.84 -22.32
C LEU A 176 -3.88 -8.22 -22.95
N GLY A 177 -5.14 -8.66 -22.93
CA GLY A 177 -5.54 -9.97 -23.47
C GLY A 177 -5.61 -10.01 -25.00
N THR A 178 -5.72 -8.85 -25.64
CA THR A 178 -5.91 -8.70 -27.09
C THR A 178 -4.96 -7.66 -27.67
N ASP A 179 -4.37 -7.95 -28.83
CA ASP A 179 -3.48 -7.04 -29.58
C ASP A 179 -4.23 -5.90 -30.30
N LYS A 180 -5.54 -5.73 -30.03
CA LYS A 180 -6.38 -4.69 -30.65
C LYS A 180 -6.08 -3.30 -30.12
N TYR A 181 -5.56 -3.21 -28.90
CA TYR A 181 -5.32 -1.94 -28.20
C TYR A 181 -3.83 -1.79 -27.94
N LEU A 182 -3.34 -0.57 -28.08
CA LEU A 182 -1.96 -0.21 -27.74
C LEU A 182 -1.88 0.04 -26.22
N PRO A 183 -0.81 -0.41 -25.54
CA PRO A 183 -0.57 -0.17 -24.13
C PRO A 183 -0.19 1.30 -23.83
#